data_AF-A0A7J8TJE8-F1
#
_entry.id   AF-A0A7J8TJE8-F1
#
_cell.length_a   1.000
_cell.length_b   1.000
_cell.length_c   1.000
_cell.angle_alpha   90.00
_cell.angle_beta   90.00
_cell.angle_gamma   90.00
#
_symmetry.space_group_name_H-M   'P 1'
#
loop_
_entity.id
_entity.type
_entity.pdbx_description
1 polymer ?
#
loop_
_entity_poly.entity_id
_entity_poly.type
_entity_poly.pdbx_seq_one_letter_code
_entity_poly.pdbx_strand_id
1 'polypeptide(L)'
;MSNAWNQTRRMKRLVVGLIATPEYTEWWGRRINDNISGPSQVDSQPTQKHPQVVPSELEIIKQDFKIRNAELEKKIEQMEEEKMNLRLDMDVQKLETEKLRKGKNNAEGDLDRNSRGKDQGR
;
A
#
# COMPACT_ATOMS: atom_id res chain seq x y z
N MET A 1 21.65 -0.69 28.00
CA MET A 1 20.74 -0.68 26.83
C MET A 1 19.58 0.32 26.95
N SER A 2 19.25 0.81 28.15
CA SER A 2 18.10 1.69 28.41
C SER A 2 18.22 3.11 27.83
N ASN A 3 19.44 3.59 27.58
CA ASN A 3 19.67 4.98 27.17
C ASN A 3 19.30 5.24 25.69
N ALA A 4 19.68 4.31 24.79
CA ALA A 4 19.34 4.40 23.37
C ALA A 4 17.82 4.33 23.14
N TRP A 5 17.12 3.44 23.86
CA TRP A 5 15.66 3.32 23.80
C TRP A 5 14.96 4.61 24.25
N ASN A 6 15.41 5.20 25.36
CA ASN A 6 14.88 6.47 25.85
C ASN A 6 15.16 7.62 24.87
N GLN A 7 16.31 7.61 24.21
CA GLN A 7 16.68 8.63 23.23
C GLN A 7 15.86 8.54 21.94
N THR A 8 15.66 7.32 21.41
CA THR A 8 14.79 7.09 20.24
C THR A 8 13.33 7.43 20.54
N ARG A 9 12.83 7.11 21.74
CA ARG A 9 11.48 7.50 22.17
C ARG A 9 11.32 9.02 22.24
N ARG A 10 12.33 9.75 22.74
CA ARG A 10 12.31 11.22 22.79
C ARG A 10 12.33 11.85 21.40
N MET A 11 13.18 11.35 20.50
CA MET A 11 13.21 11.82 19.10
C MET A 11 11.90 11.57 18.38
N LYS A 12 11.29 10.37 18.53
CA LYS A 12 9.97 10.07 17.97
C LYS A 12 8.89 11.01 18.50
N ARG A 13 8.92 11.38 19.78
CA ARG A 13 8.01 12.38 20.36
C ARG A 13 8.19 13.78 19.74
N LEU A 14 9.43 14.21 19.51
CA LEU A 14 9.73 15.50 18.89
C LEU A 14 9.28 15.57 17.42
N VAL A 15 9.51 14.50 16.66
CA VAL A 15 9.09 14.40 15.25
C VAL A 15 7.56 14.38 15.12
N VAL A 16 6.86 13.65 16.00
CA VAL A 16 5.40 13.64 16.03
C VAL A 16 4.82 15.02 16.42
N GLY A 17 5.47 15.76 17.32
CA GLY A 17 5.06 17.11 17.69
C GLY A 17 5.19 18.14 16.54
N LEU A 18 6.09 17.91 15.58
CA LEU A 18 6.28 18.74 14.38
C LEU A 18 5.26 18.45 13.26
N ILE A 19 4.67 17.25 13.25
CA ILE A 19 3.75 16.78 12.21
C ILE A 19 2.28 16.79 12.70
N ALA A 20 2.06 16.99 14.00
CA ALA A 20 0.74 17.02 14.59
C ALA A 20 -0.06 18.24 14.13
N THR A 21 -1.20 17.99 13.50
CA THR A 21 -2.21 19.01 13.23
C THR A 21 -2.80 19.52 14.57
N PRO A 22 -3.31 20.76 14.63
CA PRO A 22 -3.88 21.33 15.85
C PRO A 22 -4.99 20.46 16.46
N GLU A 23 -5.73 19.68 15.65
CA GLU A 23 -6.73 18.73 16.17
C GLU A 23 -6.10 17.61 17.01
N TYR A 24 -4.92 17.11 16.65
CA TYR A 24 -4.21 16.09 17.43
C TYR A 24 -3.75 16.66 18.78
N THR A 25 -3.32 17.93 18.82
CA THR A 25 -2.90 18.59 20.07
C THR A 25 -4.06 18.85 21.03
N GLU A 26 -5.23 19.24 20.53
CA GLU A 26 -6.44 19.38 21.35
C GLU A 26 -6.95 18.04 21.86
N TRP A 27 -6.95 17.02 20.99
CA TRP A 27 -7.29 15.66 21.39
C TRP A 27 -6.35 15.12 22.46
N TRP A 28 -5.05 15.42 22.37
CA TRP A 28 -4.06 15.01 23.37
C TRP A 28 -4.17 15.78 24.68
N GLY A 29 -4.43 17.09 24.63
CA GLY A 29 -4.66 17.94 25.81
C GLY A 29 -5.93 17.57 26.60
N ARG A 30 -6.92 16.97 25.94
CA ARG A 30 -8.11 16.41 26.61
C ARG A 30 -7.84 15.07 27.30
N ARG A 31 -6.72 14.38 27.00
CA ARG A 31 -6.30 13.11 27.63
C ARG A 31 -5.31 13.31 28.77
N ILE A 32 -5.39 14.40 29.55
CA ILE A 32 -4.62 14.53 30.81
C ILE A 32 -5.07 13.41 31.76
N ASN A 33 -4.39 12.28 31.63
CA ASN A 33 -4.23 11.15 32.53
C ASN A 33 -5.30 10.98 33.63
N ASP A 34 -6.37 10.24 33.33
CA ASP A 34 -7.33 9.76 34.33
C ASP A 34 -6.71 8.74 35.32
N ASN A 35 -5.43 8.37 35.17
CA ASN A 35 -4.74 7.43 36.07
C ASN A 35 -4.13 8.08 37.33
N ILE A 36 -4.45 9.32 37.66
CA ILE A 36 -4.26 9.80 39.04
C ILE A 36 -5.57 9.57 39.77
N SER A 37 -5.76 8.35 40.26
CA SER A 37 -6.76 8.11 41.30
C SER A 37 -6.32 8.94 42.52
N GLY A 38 -6.98 10.08 42.74
CA GLY A 38 -6.91 10.76 44.03
C GLY A 38 -7.45 9.82 45.11
N PRO A 39 -6.89 9.82 46.34
CA PRO A 39 -7.41 8.98 47.40
C PRO A 39 -8.66 9.64 47.98
N SER A 40 -9.85 9.16 47.60
CA SER A 40 -11.09 9.47 48.30
C SER A 40 -11.94 8.20 48.37
N GLN A 41 -11.96 7.54 49.53
CA GLN A 41 -12.96 7.76 50.59
C GLN A 41 -14.27 7.03 50.30
N VAL A 42 -14.37 5.85 50.93
CA VAL A 42 -15.52 5.23 51.62
C VAL A 42 -16.91 5.35 50.95
N ASP A 43 -17.42 4.16 50.62
CA ASP A 43 -18.82 3.75 50.47
C ASP A 43 -19.65 4.26 49.29
N SER A 44 -19.81 3.40 48.28
CA SER A 44 -20.99 3.35 47.41
C SER A 44 -21.08 1.98 46.71
N GLN A 45 -22.12 1.21 47.03
CA GLN A 45 -22.48 -0.09 46.42
C GLN A 45 -22.45 -0.06 44.87
N PRO A 46 -21.84 -1.04 44.17
CA PRO A 46 -21.87 -1.07 42.72
C PRO A 46 -23.12 -1.81 42.25
N THR A 47 -24.07 -1.06 41.68
CA THR A 47 -25.12 -1.64 40.84
C THR A 47 -24.47 -2.20 39.58
N GLN A 48 -24.66 -3.51 39.38
CA GLN A 48 -24.12 -4.30 38.25
C GLN A 48 -24.69 -3.81 36.91
N LYS A 49 -24.13 -2.74 36.37
CA LYS A 49 -24.13 -2.49 34.92
C LYS A 49 -22.87 -3.15 34.41
N HIS A 50 -22.99 -4.20 33.60
CA HIS A 50 -21.83 -4.78 32.92
C HIS A 50 -21.13 -3.64 32.17
N PRO A 51 -19.92 -3.23 32.60
CA PRO A 51 -19.24 -2.13 31.92
C PRO A 51 -18.90 -2.62 30.53
N GLN A 52 -19.37 -1.90 29.52
CA GLN A 52 -18.95 -2.12 28.14
C GLN A 52 -17.42 -1.98 28.14
N VAL A 53 -16.72 -3.11 27.93
CA VAL A 53 -15.27 -3.18 28.04
C VAL A 53 -14.70 -2.30 26.94
N VAL A 54 -14.21 -1.11 27.31
CA VAL A 54 -13.51 -0.23 26.40
C VAL A 54 -12.23 -0.94 25.99
N PRO A 55 -12.01 -1.19 24.70
CA PRO A 55 -10.79 -1.86 24.24
C PRO A 55 -9.55 -1.07 24.66
N SER A 56 -8.52 -1.80 25.07
CA SER A 56 -7.24 -1.16 25.42
C SER A 56 -6.61 -0.51 24.18
N GLU A 57 -5.76 0.51 24.38
CA GLU A 57 -5.03 1.15 23.27
C GLU A 57 -4.25 0.13 22.42
N LEU A 58 -3.70 -0.91 23.04
CA LEU A 58 -2.99 -1.99 22.36
C LEU A 58 -3.90 -2.85 21.49
N GLU A 59 -5.14 -3.06 21.93
CA GLU A 59 -6.13 -3.84 21.20
C GLU A 59 -6.61 -3.10 19.94
N ILE A 60 -6.81 -1.78 20.05
CA ILE A 60 -7.13 -0.90 18.93
C ILE A 60 -5.98 -0.90 17.91
N ILE A 61 -4.73 -0.66 18.37
CA ILE A 61 -3.55 -0.66 17.49
C ILE A 61 -3.38 -2.02 16.78
N LYS A 62 -3.65 -3.13 17.48
CA LYS A 62 -3.57 -4.47 16.90
C LYS A 62 -4.62 -4.68 15.82
N GLN A 63 -5.84 -4.17 15.99
CA GLN A 63 -6.89 -4.25 14.97
C GLN A 63 -6.55 -3.40 13.75
N ASP A 64 -6.11 -2.16 13.95
CA ASP A 64 -5.68 -1.28 12.86
C ASP A 64 -4.55 -1.90 12.03
N PHE A 65 -3.59 -2.55 12.70
CA PHE A 65 -2.50 -3.24 12.01
C PHE A 65 -3.01 -4.40 11.15
N LYS A 66 -3.97 -5.18 11.65
CA LYS A 66 -4.60 -6.26 10.87
C LYS A 66 -5.32 -5.72 9.64
N ILE A 67 -6.08 -4.64 9.78
CA ILE A 67 -6.81 -4.02 8.66
C ILE A 67 -5.84 -3.55 7.58
N ARG A 68 -4.82 -2.78 7.98
CA ARG A 68 -3.81 -2.26 7.04
C ARG A 68 -3.04 -3.37 6.33
N ASN A 69 -2.72 -4.46 7.03
CA ASN A 69 -2.06 -5.60 6.39
C ASN A 69 -2.96 -6.25 5.34
N ALA A 70 -4.24 -6.46 5.63
CA ALA A 70 -5.17 -7.03 4.65
C ALA A 70 -5.34 -6.13 3.40
N GLU A 71 -5.39 -4.80 3.61
CA GLU A 71 -5.41 -3.84 2.50
C GLU A 71 -4.13 -3.91 1.65
N LEU A 72 -2.96 -4.05 2.29
CA LEU A 72 -1.68 -4.18 1.59
C LEU A 72 -1.59 -5.50 0.83
N GLU A 73 -2.02 -6.62 1.41
CA GLU A 73 -2.08 -7.93 0.74
C GLU A 73 -2.94 -7.85 -0.52
N LYS A 74 -4.14 -7.26 -0.43
CA LYS A 74 -5.02 -7.06 -1.59
C LYS A 74 -4.37 -6.20 -2.67
N LYS A 75 -3.65 -5.14 -2.28
CA LYS A 75 -2.94 -4.27 -3.24
C LYS A 75 -1.77 -5.00 -3.92
N ILE A 76 -1.08 -5.87 -3.19
CA ILE A 76 -0.02 -6.73 -3.77
C ILE A 76 -0.62 -7.67 -4.81
N GLU A 77 -1.72 -8.36 -4.48
CA GLU A 77 -2.41 -9.27 -5.41
C GLU A 77 -2.83 -8.55 -6.70
N GLN A 78 -3.43 -7.36 -6.58
CA GLN A 78 -3.81 -6.54 -7.74
C GLN A 78 -2.61 -6.17 -8.62
N MET A 79 -1.49 -5.74 -8.01
CA MET A 79 -0.28 -5.41 -8.77
C MET A 79 0.33 -6.63 -9.46
N GLU A 80 0.25 -7.82 -8.85
CA GLU A 80 0.73 -9.06 -9.47
C GLU A 80 -0.13 -9.45 -10.68
N GLU A 81 -1.45 -9.28 -10.59
CA GLU A 81 -2.38 -9.47 -11.70
C GLU A 81 -2.11 -8.48 -12.85
N GLU A 82 -2.01 -7.18 -12.55
CA GLU A 82 -1.68 -6.15 -13.54
C GLU A 82 -0.35 -6.43 -14.25
N LYS A 83 0.67 -6.86 -13.50
CA LYS A 83 1.97 -7.24 -14.04
C LYS A 83 1.88 -8.44 -14.99
N MET A 84 1.05 -9.43 -14.68
CA MET A 84 0.80 -10.59 -15.55
C MET A 84 0.11 -10.15 -16.85
N ASN A 85 -0.91 -9.30 -16.76
CA ASN A 85 -1.62 -8.78 -17.92
C ASN A 85 -0.69 -8.00 -18.85
N LEU A 86 0.13 -7.08 -18.30
CA LEU A 86 1.10 -6.32 -19.08
C LEU A 86 2.13 -7.20 -19.80
N ARG A 87 2.55 -8.32 -19.18
CA ARG A 87 3.43 -9.29 -19.83
C ARG A 87 2.77 -9.94 -21.04
N LEU A 88 1.50 -10.34 -20.90
CA LEU A 88 0.74 -10.90 -22.01
C LEU A 88 0.58 -9.88 -23.15
N ASP A 89 0.25 -8.63 -22.83
CA ASP A 89 0.12 -7.56 -23.82
C ASP A 89 1.44 -7.33 -24.59
N MET A 90 2.58 -7.34 -23.88
CA MET A 90 3.90 -7.25 -24.51
C MET A 90 4.15 -8.41 -25.48
N ASP A 91 3.81 -9.64 -25.10
CA ASP A 91 3.98 -10.81 -25.95
C ASP A 91 3.06 -10.76 -27.18
N VAL A 92 1.83 -10.29 -27.03
CA VAL A 92 0.89 -10.06 -28.15
C VAL A 92 1.46 -9.03 -29.13
N GLN A 93 1.90 -7.86 -28.65
CA GLN A 93 2.49 -6.83 -29.51
C GLN A 93 3.75 -7.34 -30.23
N LYS A 94 4.57 -8.14 -29.55
CA LYS A 94 5.75 -8.76 -30.15
C LYS A 94 5.38 -9.72 -31.28
N LEU A 95 4.35 -10.54 -31.10
CA LEU A 95 3.86 -11.45 -32.15
C LEU A 95 3.27 -10.69 -33.35
N GLU A 96 2.49 -9.63 -33.10
CA GLU A 96 1.93 -8.79 -34.16
C GLU A 96 3.02 -8.11 -34.99
N THR A 97 4.02 -7.52 -34.34
CA THR A 97 5.14 -6.86 -35.03
C THR A 97 5.98 -7.85 -35.83
N GLU A 98 6.19 -9.07 -35.33
CA GLU A 98 6.88 -10.11 -36.08
C GLU A 98 6.08 -10.55 -37.32
N LYS A 99 4.77 -10.72 -37.18
CA LYS A 99 3.87 -11.08 -38.29
C LYS A 99 3.87 -10.00 -39.37
N LEU A 100 3.78 -8.72 -38.98
CA LEU A 100 3.87 -7.59 -39.90
C LEU A 100 5.21 -7.55 -40.64
N ARG A 101 6.32 -7.77 -39.94
CA ARG A 101 7.65 -7.82 -40.55
C ARG A 101 7.77 -8.95 -41.58
N LYS A 102 7.27 -10.16 -41.26
CA LYS A 102 7.27 -11.28 -42.21
C LYS A 102 6.42 -10.97 -43.44
N GLY A 103 5.23 -10.40 -43.25
CA GLY A 103 4.36 -9.97 -44.35
C GLY A 103 5.04 -8.94 -45.26
N LYS A 104 5.69 -7.92 -44.68
CA LYS A 104 6.45 -6.91 -45.42
C LYS A 104 7.58 -7.53 -46.25
N ASN A 105 8.41 -8.37 -45.64
CA ASN A 105 9.55 -9.00 -46.31
C ASN A 105 9.10 -9.88 -47.50
N ASN A 106 7.97 -10.58 -47.37
CA ASN A 106 7.41 -11.38 -48.47
C ASN A 106 6.97 -10.49 -49.64
N ALA A 107 6.20 -9.43 -49.34
CA ALA A 107 5.74 -8.49 -50.37
C ALA A 107 6.90 -7.78 -51.09
N GLU A 108 7.94 -7.39 -50.35
CA GLU A 108 9.14 -6.77 -50.91
C GLU A 108 9.92 -7.75 -51.81
N GLY A 109 10.05 -9.01 -51.39
CA GLY A 109 10.64 -10.07 -52.22
C GLY A 109 9.84 -10.37 -53.50
N ASP A 110 8.51 -10.30 -53.44
CA ASP A 110 7.65 -10.49 -54.62
C ASP A 110 7.79 -9.32 -55.61
N LEU A 111 7.87 -8.08 -55.10
CA LEU A 111 8.14 -6.90 -55.93
C LEU A 111 9.49 -6.99 -56.64
N ASP A 112 10.53 -7.44 -55.92
CA ASP A 112 11.89 -7.58 -56.47
C ASP A 112 12.02 -8.72 -57.50
N ARG A 113 11.21 -9.79 -57.40
CA ARG A 113 11.11 -10.81 -58.47
C ARG A 113 10.39 -10.27 -59.70
N ASN A 114 9.32 -9.50 -59.50
CA ASN A 114 8.53 -8.93 -60.59
C ASN A 114 9.28 -7.85 -61.37
N SER A 115 10.16 -7.07 -60.75
CA SER A 115 11.04 -6.11 -61.44
C SER A 115 12.08 -6.84 -62.30
N ARG A 116 12.78 -7.84 -61.76
CA ARG A 116 13.80 -8.62 -62.49
C ARG A 116 13.24 -9.42 -63.66
N GLY A 117 12.02 -9.94 -63.56
CA GLY A 117 11.36 -10.65 -64.67
C GLY A 117 10.98 -9.74 -65.85
N LYS A 118 10.77 -8.44 -65.62
CA LYS A 118 10.45 -7.48 -66.69
C LYS A 118 11.68 -7.03 -67.48
N ASP A 119 12.86 -7.02 -66.86
CA ASP A 119 14.11 -6.62 -67.52
C ASP A 119 14.70 -7.71 -68.43
N GLN A 120 14.32 -8.98 -68.26
CA GLN A 120 14.81 -10.11 -69.08
C GLN A 120 13.92 -10.46 -70.29
N GLY A 121 12.78 -9.79 -70.46
CA GLY A 121 11.79 -10.09 -71.51
C GLY A 121 11.81 -9.19 -72.74
N ARG A 122 12.93 -8.53 -73.05
CA ARG A 122 13.04 -7.56 -74.16
C ARG A 122 14.08 -7.96 -75.20
#